data_AF-A0A8S0H4D9-F1
#
_entry.id   AF-A0A8S0H4D9-F1
#
_cell.length_a   1.000
_cell.length_b   1.000
_cell.length_c   1.000
_cell.angle_alpha   90.00
_cell.angle_beta   90.00
_cell.angle_gamma   90.00
#
_symmetry.space_group_name_H-M   'P 1'
#
loop_
_entity.id
_entity.type
_entity.pdbx_description
1 polymer ?
#
loop_
_entity_poly.entity_id
_entity_poly.type
_entity_poly.pdbx_seq_one_letter_code
_entity_poly.pdbx_strand_id
1 'polypeptide(L)'
;MDLKAGIGPFTPGGYYSTSPAAITRNLVIIGGHVTDNESTNEPSGVIRAFDVHDGHLVWNWDSGNPDETTPLPEGKTYTRNSPNMWSLASVDEKLGMVYLPLGNQMPDQWGGNRTAGAEKFSAGTVALDIDTGKLRWNYQFTHHDLWDMDVGSQPTLLDMKTADGVKPALIQPTKQGSLYVLDRRDGTPIVPIREVPAPPALSKATTPRQPRPVRT
;
A
#
# COMPACT_ATOMS: atom_id res chain seq x y z
N MET A 1 -15.28 -16.46 -0.51
CA MET A 1 -14.14 -15.63 -0.06
C MET A 1 -14.39 -15.21 1.39
N ASP A 2 -13.45 -15.48 2.30
CA ASP A 2 -13.51 -15.02 3.70
C ASP A 2 -12.34 -14.09 3.99
N LEU A 3 -12.65 -12.83 4.31
CA LEU A 3 -11.64 -11.83 4.65
C LEU A 3 -11.24 -11.86 6.14
N LYS A 4 -11.92 -12.64 6.99
CA LYS A 4 -11.62 -12.73 8.42
C LYS A 4 -10.61 -13.83 8.74
N ALA A 5 -10.41 -14.78 7.85
CA ALA A 5 -9.43 -15.86 8.00
C ALA A 5 -8.03 -15.28 8.34
N GLY A 6 -7.42 -15.75 9.43
CA GLY A 6 -6.10 -15.31 9.89
C GLY A 6 -5.98 -13.86 10.38
N ILE A 7 -7.05 -13.05 10.39
CA ILE A 7 -6.98 -11.65 10.88
C ILE A 7 -6.78 -11.58 12.40
N GLY A 8 -7.22 -12.61 13.12
CA GLY A 8 -7.27 -12.58 14.59
C GLY A 8 -8.49 -11.82 15.11
N PRO A 9 -8.56 -11.54 16.42
CA PRO A 9 -9.69 -10.86 17.04
C PRO A 9 -9.71 -9.36 16.69
N PHE A 10 -10.91 -8.82 16.48
CA PHE A 10 -11.13 -7.39 16.27
C PHE A 10 -12.53 -6.95 16.73
N THR A 11 -12.66 -5.69 17.10
CA THR A 11 -13.95 -5.08 17.49
C THR A 11 -14.90 -5.06 16.30
N PRO A 12 -16.22 -5.30 16.45
CA PRO A 12 -17.17 -5.16 15.34
C PRO A 12 -17.03 -3.82 14.62
N GLY A 13 -16.91 -3.86 13.29
CA GLY A 13 -16.63 -2.67 12.47
C GLY A 13 -15.14 -2.30 12.36
N GLY A 14 -14.25 -2.95 13.13
CA GLY A 14 -12.80 -2.71 13.13
C GLY A 14 -12.07 -3.18 11.89
N TYR A 15 -12.69 -4.05 11.08
CA TYR A 15 -12.15 -4.54 9.82
C TYR A 15 -13.26 -4.90 8.83
N TYR A 16 -13.20 -4.33 7.63
CA TYR A 16 -14.10 -4.61 6.50
C TYR A 16 -13.53 -4.01 5.20
N SER A 17 -14.05 -4.39 4.03
CA SER A 17 -13.66 -3.77 2.76
C SER A 17 -14.48 -2.50 2.51
N THR A 18 -13.81 -1.37 2.31
CA THR A 18 -14.42 -0.08 1.95
C THR A 18 -14.40 0.19 0.45
N SER A 19 -13.50 -0.46 -0.29
CA SER A 19 -13.29 -0.24 -1.72
C SER A 19 -13.68 -1.46 -2.56
N PRO A 20 -14.04 -1.26 -3.84
CA PRO A 20 -14.17 -2.33 -4.81
C PRO A 20 -12.91 -3.20 -4.91
N ALA A 21 -13.09 -4.48 -5.18
CA ALA A 21 -12.00 -5.38 -5.53
C ALA A 21 -11.35 -4.98 -6.86
N ALA A 22 -10.04 -5.15 -6.97
CA ALA A 22 -9.37 -5.16 -8.26
C ALA A 22 -9.54 -6.53 -8.91
N ILE A 23 -10.09 -6.55 -10.13
CA ILE A 23 -10.38 -7.80 -10.85
C ILE A 23 -9.38 -7.93 -12.01
N THR A 24 -8.73 -9.07 -12.09
CA THR A 24 -7.91 -9.50 -13.23
C THR A 24 -8.65 -10.62 -13.97
N ARG A 25 -8.05 -11.15 -15.03
CA ARG A 25 -8.55 -12.32 -15.76
C ARG A 25 -8.80 -13.52 -14.84
N ASN A 26 -7.94 -13.72 -13.85
CA ASN A 26 -7.92 -14.92 -13.01
C ASN A 26 -8.15 -14.62 -11.53
N LEU A 27 -7.97 -13.37 -11.07
CA LEU A 27 -7.91 -13.04 -9.65
C LEU A 27 -8.84 -11.89 -9.25
N VAL A 28 -9.35 -12.00 -8.02
CA VAL A 28 -10.04 -10.96 -7.28
C VAL A 28 -9.11 -10.52 -6.14
N ILE A 29 -8.56 -9.31 -6.23
CA ILE A 29 -7.60 -8.75 -5.28
C ILE A 29 -8.31 -7.76 -4.36
N ILE A 30 -8.23 -7.99 -3.05
CA ILE A 30 -8.99 -7.25 -2.03
C ILE A 30 -8.07 -6.87 -0.87
N GLY A 31 -8.10 -5.59 -0.51
CA GLY A 31 -7.57 -5.08 0.76
C GLY A 31 -8.69 -4.87 1.79
N GLY A 32 -8.32 -4.40 2.97
CA GLY A 32 -9.29 -4.06 4.02
C GLY A 32 -9.03 -2.67 4.57
N HIS A 33 -10.11 -2.00 4.97
CA HIS A 33 -10.04 -0.96 5.99
C HIS A 33 -9.78 -1.60 7.35
N VAL A 34 -8.98 -0.92 8.15
CA VAL A 34 -8.72 -1.18 9.56
C VAL A 34 -8.99 0.15 10.26
N THR A 35 -9.67 0.15 11.41
CA THR A 35 -10.00 1.42 12.07
C THR A 35 -8.74 2.15 12.52
N ASP A 36 -8.63 3.40 12.09
CA ASP A 36 -7.50 4.24 12.43
C ASP A 36 -7.60 4.76 13.88
N ASN A 37 -6.43 4.97 14.49
CA ASN A 37 -6.27 5.75 15.72
C ASN A 37 -6.99 5.25 16.99
N GLU A 38 -7.53 4.02 16.99
CA GLU A 38 -8.14 3.39 18.17
C GLU A 38 -7.11 2.71 19.08
N SER A 39 -6.18 1.96 18.49
CA SER A 39 -5.17 1.20 19.23
C SER A 39 -3.84 1.08 18.48
N THR A 40 -2.81 0.62 19.21
CA THR A 40 -1.53 0.15 18.63
C THR A 40 -1.55 -1.36 18.35
N ASN A 41 -2.71 -2.00 18.54
CA ASN A 41 -2.90 -3.43 18.43
C ASN A 41 -4.14 -3.71 17.58
N GLU A 42 -4.08 -3.29 16.32
CA GLU A 42 -5.14 -3.43 15.33
C GLU A 42 -4.99 -4.69 14.45
N PRO A 43 -6.04 -5.09 13.72
CA PRO A 43 -5.94 -6.06 12.63
C PRO A 43 -4.78 -5.83 11.66
N SER A 44 -4.39 -6.90 10.95
CA SER A 44 -3.46 -6.77 9.82
C SER A 44 -4.13 -6.06 8.66
N GLY A 45 -3.36 -5.20 7.98
CA GLY A 45 -3.72 -4.59 6.71
C GLY A 45 -3.56 -5.49 5.49
N VAL A 46 -3.39 -6.80 5.68
CA VAL A 46 -3.17 -7.81 4.64
C VAL A 46 -4.06 -7.64 3.41
N ILE A 47 -3.43 -7.70 2.24
CA ILE A 47 -4.07 -7.75 0.92
C ILE A 47 -4.10 -9.20 0.45
N ARG A 48 -5.18 -9.61 -0.21
CA ARG A 48 -5.39 -11.01 -0.62
C ARG A 48 -5.88 -11.10 -2.05
N ALA A 49 -5.46 -12.14 -2.75
CA ALA A 49 -6.00 -12.51 -4.04
C ALA A 49 -6.70 -13.87 -4.00
N PHE A 50 -7.90 -13.90 -4.56
CA PHE A 50 -8.71 -15.09 -4.68
C PHE A 50 -8.89 -15.45 -6.14
N ASP A 51 -8.99 -16.73 -6.47
CA ASP A 51 -9.33 -17.18 -7.81
C ASP A 51 -10.76 -16.71 -8.18
N VAL A 52 -10.93 -16.18 -9.40
CA VAL A 52 -12.19 -15.60 -9.86
C VAL A 52 -13.29 -16.65 -10.10
N HIS A 53 -12.93 -17.90 -10.30
CA HIS A 53 -13.85 -18.98 -10.66
C HIS A 53 -14.44 -19.67 -9.43
N ASP A 54 -13.64 -19.95 -8.41
CA ASP A 54 -14.08 -20.71 -7.21
C ASP A 54 -13.88 -19.95 -5.89
N GLY A 55 -13.18 -18.81 -5.90
CA GLY A 55 -12.95 -17.98 -4.73
C GLY A 55 -11.96 -18.54 -3.71
N HIS A 56 -11.14 -19.54 -4.05
CA HIS A 56 -10.07 -20.00 -3.17
C HIS A 56 -8.96 -18.95 -3.05
N LEU A 57 -8.30 -18.87 -1.89
CA LEU A 57 -7.20 -17.93 -1.65
C LEU A 57 -5.95 -18.41 -2.39
N VAL A 58 -5.42 -17.58 -3.29
CA VAL A 58 -4.23 -17.88 -4.11
C VAL A 58 -2.96 -17.36 -3.44
N TRP A 59 -2.98 -16.09 -3.01
CA TRP A 59 -1.87 -15.48 -2.26
C TRP A 59 -2.36 -14.41 -1.29
N ASN A 60 -1.52 -14.10 -0.30
CA ASN A 60 -1.67 -12.97 0.61
C ASN A 60 -0.42 -12.10 0.59
N TRP A 61 -0.55 -10.82 0.91
CA TRP A 61 0.59 -9.94 1.15
C TRP A 61 0.36 -9.11 2.40
N ASP A 62 1.28 -9.22 3.34
CA ASP A 62 1.29 -8.47 4.60
C ASP A 62 2.61 -7.71 4.68
N SER A 63 2.55 -6.39 4.86
CA SER A 63 3.74 -5.54 4.94
C SER A 63 4.65 -5.89 6.13
N GLY A 64 4.13 -6.58 7.16
CA GLY A 64 4.93 -7.11 8.26
C GLY A 64 5.74 -8.37 7.90
N ASN A 65 5.33 -9.14 6.89
CA ASN A 65 6.04 -10.32 6.36
C ASN A 65 5.93 -10.37 4.82
N PRO A 66 6.53 -9.41 4.11
CA PRO A 66 6.22 -9.14 2.69
C PRO A 66 6.72 -10.22 1.72
N ASP A 67 7.62 -11.10 2.17
CA ASP A 67 8.18 -12.19 1.38
C ASP A 67 7.36 -13.50 1.51
N GLU A 68 6.47 -13.59 2.49
CA GLU A 68 5.64 -14.76 2.78
C GLU A 68 4.27 -14.64 2.12
N THR A 69 4.18 -14.98 0.84
CA THR A 69 2.96 -14.75 0.05
C THR A 69 1.99 -15.92 -0.01
N THR A 70 2.39 -17.08 0.52
CA THR A 70 1.53 -18.27 0.54
C THR A 70 0.44 -18.14 1.60
N PRO A 71 -0.78 -18.66 1.34
CA PRO A 71 -1.86 -18.75 2.32
C PRO A 71 -1.38 -19.29 3.67
N LEU A 72 -1.71 -18.57 4.75
CA LEU A 72 -1.35 -19.00 6.09
C LEU A 72 -1.97 -20.36 6.46
N PRO A 73 -1.24 -21.22 7.19
CA PRO A 73 -1.82 -22.41 7.81
C PRO A 73 -2.93 -22.07 8.81
N GLU A 74 -3.82 -23.02 9.06
CA GLU A 74 -4.89 -22.87 10.06
C GLU A 74 -4.33 -22.51 11.45
N GLY A 75 -5.00 -21.58 12.14
CA GLY A 75 -4.62 -21.11 13.47
C GLY A 75 -3.46 -20.10 13.49
N LYS A 76 -2.84 -19.79 12.35
CA LYS A 76 -1.88 -18.68 12.24
C LYS A 76 -2.59 -17.36 11.97
N THR A 77 -1.97 -16.27 12.41
CA THR A 77 -2.48 -14.92 12.19
C THR A 77 -1.46 -14.06 11.44
N TYR A 78 -1.99 -13.13 10.65
CA TYR A 78 -1.20 -12.08 10.01
C TYR A 78 -0.59 -11.12 11.03
N THR A 79 0.38 -10.32 10.59
CA THR A 79 1.06 -9.33 11.43
C THR A 79 0.08 -8.24 11.83
N ARG A 80 -0.14 -8.11 13.13
CA ARG A 80 -1.02 -7.07 13.66
C ARG A 80 -0.49 -5.68 13.37
N ASN A 81 -1.41 -4.74 13.21
CA ASN A 81 -1.11 -3.32 13.04
C ASN A 81 -0.22 -3.01 11.82
N SER A 82 -0.27 -3.86 10.79
CA SER A 82 0.43 -3.61 9.53
C SER A 82 -0.38 -2.63 8.66
N PRO A 83 0.28 -1.74 7.90
CA PRO A 83 -0.39 -0.84 6.97
C PRO A 83 -1.38 -1.54 6.06
N ASN A 84 -2.56 -0.93 5.92
CA ASN A 84 -3.68 -1.46 5.14
C ASN A 84 -3.76 -0.88 3.73
N MET A 85 -4.64 -1.42 2.90
CA MET A 85 -5.10 -0.80 1.66
C MET A 85 -6.62 -0.67 1.74
N TRP A 86 -7.09 0.51 2.14
CA TRP A 86 -8.52 0.82 2.23
C TRP A 86 -9.08 1.44 0.94
N SER A 87 -8.22 1.83 0.00
CA SER A 87 -8.58 2.53 -1.25
C SER A 87 -8.54 1.60 -2.48
N LEU A 88 -8.48 2.20 -3.67
CA LEU A 88 -8.56 1.51 -4.96
C LEU A 88 -7.17 1.13 -5.49
N ALA A 89 -6.99 -0.14 -5.84
CA ALA A 89 -5.81 -0.61 -6.56
C ALA A 89 -5.92 -0.35 -8.08
N SER A 90 -4.78 -0.43 -8.76
CA SER A 90 -4.71 -0.45 -10.23
C SER A 90 -3.94 -1.66 -10.72
N VAL A 91 -4.32 -2.18 -11.89
CA VAL A 91 -3.77 -3.42 -12.45
C VAL A 91 -3.23 -3.16 -13.85
N ASP A 92 -2.03 -3.66 -14.14
CA ASP A 92 -1.47 -3.80 -15.48
C ASP A 92 -1.20 -5.28 -15.76
N GLU A 93 -2.17 -5.96 -16.37
CA GLU A 93 -2.03 -7.38 -16.72
C GLU A 93 -0.95 -7.63 -17.78
N LYS A 94 -0.58 -6.63 -18.58
CA LYS A 94 0.50 -6.80 -19.59
C LYS A 94 1.86 -6.87 -18.92
N LEU A 95 2.04 -6.12 -17.83
CA LEU A 95 3.24 -6.17 -17.00
C LEU A 95 3.18 -7.24 -15.91
N GLY A 96 2.01 -7.82 -15.65
CA GLY A 96 1.79 -8.75 -14.54
C GLY A 96 1.85 -8.06 -13.18
N MET A 97 1.41 -6.79 -13.09
CA MET A 97 1.59 -5.96 -11.90
C MET A 97 0.27 -5.44 -11.32
N VAL A 98 0.15 -5.46 -9.99
CA VAL A 98 -0.89 -4.71 -9.25
C VAL A 98 -0.22 -3.64 -8.39
N TYR A 99 -0.83 -2.46 -8.35
CA TYR A 99 -0.34 -1.28 -7.64
C TYR A 99 -1.30 -0.94 -6.49
N LEU A 100 -0.77 -1.00 -5.28
CA LEU A 100 -1.49 -0.91 -4.01
C LEU A 100 -1.06 0.39 -3.29
N PRO A 101 -1.91 1.43 -3.29
CA PRO A 101 -1.69 2.58 -2.44
C PRO A 101 -1.97 2.21 -0.97
N LEU A 102 -1.07 2.55 -0.05
CA LEU A 102 -1.12 2.06 1.34
C LEU A 102 -1.40 3.16 2.37
N GLY A 103 -2.09 2.69 3.41
CA GLY A 103 -2.33 3.30 4.71
C GLY A 103 -1.07 3.52 5.54
N ASN A 104 -1.30 3.80 6.82
CA ASN A 104 -0.27 3.86 7.85
C ASN A 104 -0.39 2.66 8.80
N GLN A 105 0.65 2.46 9.63
CA GLN A 105 0.48 1.70 10.86
C GLN A 105 -0.25 2.59 11.87
N MET A 106 -1.31 2.06 12.48
CA MET A 106 -2.13 2.79 13.44
C MET A 106 -1.43 2.90 14.81
N PRO A 107 -1.68 3.97 15.59
CA PRO A 107 -2.28 5.26 15.21
C PRO A 107 -1.37 6.07 14.27
N ASP A 108 -1.97 6.73 13.28
CA ASP A 108 -1.27 7.38 12.17
C ASP A 108 -0.41 8.54 12.64
N GLN A 109 -0.94 9.37 13.54
CA GLN A 109 -0.29 10.61 14.00
C GLN A 109 0.68 10.38 15.17
N TRP A 110 0.70 9.18 15.75
CA TRP A 110 1.55 8.88 16.90
C TRP A 110 3.00 8.54 16.49
N GLY A 111 3.17 7.74 15.44
CA GLY A 111 4.48 7.32 14.90
C GLY A 111 5.36 6.48 15.82
N GLY A 112 4.96 6.22 17.06
CA GLY A 112 5.70 5.32 17.94
C GLY A 112 5.60 3.85 17.52
N ASN A 113 6.57 3.03 17.93
CA ASN A 113 6.59 1.57 17.73
C ASN A 113 6.32 1.12 16.28
N ARG A 114 6.69 1.94 15.29
CA ARG A 114 6.59 1.55 13.89
C ARG A 114 7.48 0.34 13.65
N THR A 115 6.90 -0.72 13.12
CA THR A 115 7.65 -1.91 12.74
C THR A 115 8.53 -1.60 11.52
N ALA A 116 9.57 -2.40 11.27
CA ALA A 116 10.39 -2.22 10.07
C ALA A 116 9.57 -2.34 8.77
N GLY A 117 8.56 -3.21 8.76
CA GLY A 117 7.61 -3.30 7.65
C GLY A 117 6.78 -2.03 7.49
N ALA A 118 6.21 -1.53 8.59
CA ALA A 118 5.44 -0.29 8.56
C ALA A 118 6.29 0.91 8.10
N GLU A 119 7.51 1.06 8.61
CA GLU A 119 8.43 2.13 8.17
C GLU A 119 8.72 2.07 6.68
N LYS A 120 8.79 0.88 6.11
CA LYS A 120 9.10 0.68 4.69
C LYS A 120 7.89 0.93 3.77
N PHE A 121 6.69 0.55 4.20
CA PHE A 121 5.53 0.45 3.31
C PHE A 121 4.41 1.46 3.58
N SER A 122 4.38 2.11 4.74
CA SER A 122 3.35 3.12 5.05
C SER A 122 3.40 4.30 4.08
N ALA A 123 2.24 4.91 3.84
CA ALA A 123 2.12 6.17 3.08
C ALA A 123 2.85 6.15 1.73
N GLY A 124 2.69 5.03 1.01
CA GLY A 124 3.39 4.74 -0.24
C GLY A 124 2.53 3.96 -1.23
N THR A 125 3.15 3.61 -2.35
CA THR A 125 2.61 2.66 -3.31
C THR A 125 3.50 1.43 -3.35
N VAL A 126 2.88 0.27 -3.22
CA VAL A 126 3.52 -1.04 -3.37
C VAL A 126 3.09 -1.63 -4.70
N ALA A 127 4.04 -2.21 -5.42
CA ALA A 127 3.76 -2.96 -6.63
C ALA A 127 4.08 -4.44 -6.41
N LEU A 128 3.08 -5.29 -6.64
CA LEU A 128 3.18 -6.73 -6.50
C LEU A 128 3.05 -7.39 -7.87
N ASP A 129 3.69 -8.54 -8.00
CA ASP A 129 3.41 -9.51 -9.05
C ASP A 129 1.98 -10.05 -8.89
N ILE A 130 1.17 -9.97 -9.95
CA ILE A 130 -0.28 -10.32 -9.90
C ILE A 130 -0.47 -11.78 -9.50
N ASP A 131 0.32 -12.70 -10.04
CA ASP A 131 0.07 -14.14 -9.89
C ASP A 131 0.59 -14.69 -8.57
N THR A 132 1.64 -14.06 -8.01
CA THR A 132 2.35 -14.58 -6.84
C THR A 132 2.25 -13.72 -5.59
N GLY A 133 1.77 -12.49 -5.72
CA GLY A 133 1.74 -11.51 -4.62
C GLY A 133 3.14 -11.01 -4.20
N LYS A 134 4.21 -11.42 -4.91
CA LYS A 134 5.58 -11.06 -4.53
C LYS A 134 5.84 -9.59 -4.76
N LEU A 135 6.53 -8.97 -3.79
CA LEU A 135 6.96 -7.59 -3.89
C LEU A 135 7.89 -7.40 -5.09
N ARG A 136 7.58 -6.42 -5.94
CA ARG A 136 8.39 -6.05 -7.10
C ARG A 136 9.12 -4.74 -6.83
N TRP A 137 8.40 -3.75 -6.35
CA TRP A 137 8.97 -2.50 -5.87
C TRP A 137 8.00 -1.82 -4.88
N ASN A 138 8.52 -0.87 -4.11
CA ASN A 138 7.72 0.03 -3.28
C ASN A 138 8.30 1.45 -3.42
N TYR A 139 7.44 2.45 -3.33
CA TYR A 139 7.85 3.84 -3.24
C TYR A 139 7.06 4.52 -2.12
N GLN A 140 7.75 5.03 -1.12
CA GLN A 140 7.15 5.75 0.00
C GLN A 140 7.12 7.25 -0.31
N PHE A 141 5.95 7.88 -0.18
CA PHE A 141 5.81 9.31 -0.42
C PHE A 141 5.97 10.13 0.85
N THR A 142 5.56 9.60 2.00
CA THR A 142 5.74 10.25 3.31
C THR A 142 6.57 9.34 4.21
N HIS A 143 7.80 9.76 4.54
CA HIS A 143 8.68 9.03 5.44
C HIS A 143 8.23 9.20 6.88
N HIS A 144 8.15 8.13 7.66
CA HIS A 144 7.72 8.16 9.07
C HIS A 144 6.53 9.11 9.28
N ASP A 145 5.42 8.79 8.64
CA ASP A 145 4.27 9.69 8.59
C ASP A 145 3.67 9.92 9.99
N LEU A 146 3.43 11.21 10.28
CA LEU A 146 2.84 11.72 11.53
C LEU A 146 1.65 12.64 11.26
N TRP A 147 1.22 12.75 10.00
CA TRP A 147 0.23 13.75 9.56
C TRP A 147 -0.98 13.13 8.90
N ASP A 148 -1.15 11.79 8.98
CA ASP A 148 -2.20 11.07 8.26
C ASP A 148 -2.17 11.36 6.75
N MET A 149 -0.97 11.17 6.16
CA MET A 149 -0.65 11.36 4.75
C MET A 149 -0.53 10.03 4.01
N ASP A 150 -1.32 9.04 4.41
CA ASP A 150 -1.50 7.81 3.65
C ASP A 150 -2.06 8.07 2.24
N VAL A 151 -1.98 7.04 1.40
CA VAL A 151 -2.33 7.16 -0.01
C VAL A 151 -3.72 6.61 -0.25
N GLY A 152 -4.70 7.50 -0.34
CA GLY A 152 -6.10 7.14 -0.61
C GLY A 152 -6.50 7.15 -2.08
N SER A 153 -5.63 7.59 -3.00
CA SER A 153 -5.99 7.74 -4.41
C SER A 153 -5.65 6.49 -5.23
N GLN A 154 -6.49 6.19 -6.22
CA GLN A 154 -6.18 5.15 -7.20
C GLN A 154 -4.97 5.56 -8.06
N PRO A 155 -3.94 4.71 -8.20
CA PRO A 155 -2.84 4.99 -9.13
C PRO A 155 -3.36 5.03 -10.58
N THR A 156 -3.08 6.10 -11.33
CA THR A 156 -3.47 6.19 -12.75
C THR A 156 -2.36 5.67 -13.66
N LEU A 157 -2.67 4.70 -14.52
CA LEU A 157 -1.69 4.07 -15.41
C LEU A 157 -1.85 4.60 -16.85
N LEU A 158 -0.78 5.12 -17.44
CA LEU A 158 -0.80 5.56 -18.84
C LEU A 158 0.59 5.52 -19.48
N ASP A 159 0.63 5.48 -20.80
CA ASP A 159 1.88 5.58 -21.56
C ASP A 159 2.17 7.07 -21.85
N MET A 160 3.09 7.64 -21.07
CA MET A 160 3.36 9.07 -21.03
C MET A 160 4.46 9.43 -22.04
N LYS A 161 4.22 10.43 -22.87
CA LYS A 161 5.25 10.99 -23.76
C LYS A 161 6.21 11.85 -22.94
N THR A 162 7.50 11.57 -23.01
CA THR A 162 8.57 12.36 -22.39
C THR A 162 9.62 12.74 -23.44
N ALA A 163 10.61 13.56 -23.03
CA ALA A 163 11.75 13.90 -23.89
C ALA A 163 12.57 12.67 -24.30
N ASP A 164 12.59 11.61 -23.49
CA ASP A 164 13.33 10.36 -23.74
C ASP A 164 12.49 9.31 -24.49
N GLY A 165 11.28 9.67 -24.91
CA GLY A 165 10.32 8.76 -25.56
C GLY A 165 9.10 8.44 -24.71
N VAL A 166 8.36 7.40 -25.08
CA VAL A 166 7.16 6.98 -24.35
C VAL A 166 7.56 6.12 -23.16
N LYS A 167 7.20 6.54 -21.94
CA LYS A 167 7.44 5.79 -20.69
C LYS A 167 6.13 5.27 -20.09
N PRO A 168 6.09 4.02 -19.60
CA PRO A 168 4.92 3.48 -18.94
C PRO A 168 4.80 4.10 -17.53
N ALA A 169 3.96 5.11 -17.40
CA ALA A 169 3.83 5.89 -16.17
C ALA A 169 2.74 5.34 -15.23
N LEU A 170 3.00 5.52 -13.93
CA LEU A 170 2.03 5.52 -12.85
C LEU A 170 2.00 6.94 -12.27
N ILE A 171 0.82 7.56 -12.27
CA ILE A 171 0.57 8.85 -11.63
C ILE A 171 -0.15 8.62 -10.31
N GLN A 172 0.46 9.05 -9.21
CA GLN A 172 -0.08 8.92 -7.87
C GLN A 172 -0.37 10.30 -7.26
N PRO A 173 -1.64 10.72 -7.20
CA PRO A 173 -2.06 11.82 -6.33
C PRO A 173 -1.92 11.44 -4.85
N THR A 174 -1.43 12.33 -4.00
CA THR A 174 -1.28 12.03 -2.55
C THR A 174 -1.90 13.10 -1.66
N LYS A 175 -2.21 12.75 -0.41
CA LYS A 175 -2.71 13.67 0.62
C LYS A 175 -1.77 14.87 0.87
N GLN A 176 -0.52 14.78 0.44
CA GLN A 176 0.44 15.88 0.49
C GLN A 176 0.12 17.05 -0.46
N GLY A 177 -0.90 16.93 -1.31
CA GLY A 177 -1.22 17.90 -2.37
C GLY A 177 -0.28 17.80 -3.57
N SER A 178 0.36 16.65 -3.75
CA SER A 178 1.38 16.38 -4.76
C SER A 178 0.91 15.34 -5.77
N LEU A 179 1.41 15.42 -7.01
CA LEU A 179 1.33 14.34 -8.00
C LEU A 179 2.71 13.73 -8.20
N TYR A 180 2.84 12.44 -7.93
CA TYR A 180 4.06 11.69 -8.18
C TYR A 180 3.94 10.93 -9.50
N VAL A 181 5.00 10.93 -10.31
CA VAL A 181 5.01 10.25 -11.61
C VAL A 181 6.19 9.29 -11.65
N LEU A 182 5.89 8.00 -11.58
CA LEU A 182 6.85 6.91 -11.51
C LEU A 182 6.77 6.05 -12.77
N ASP A 183 7.87 5.42 -13.16
CA ASP A 183 7.86 4.33 -14.13
C ASP A 183 7.25 3.11 -13.46
N ARG A 184 6.11 2.64 -13.97
CA ARG A 184 5.32 1.61 -13.30
C ARG A 184 5.99 0.23 -13.30
N ARG A 185 7.10 0.06 -14.04
CA ARG A 185 7.85 -1.20 -14.10
C ARG A 185 8.75 -1.40 -12.88
N ASP A 186 9.34 -0.33 -12.37
CA ASP A 186 10.38 -0.39 -11.34
C ASP A 186 10.24 0.67 -10.23
N GLY A 187 9.25 1.57 -10.31
CA GLY A 187 9.01 2.61 -9.33
C GLY A 187 9.99 3.79 -9.44
N THR A 188 10.84 3.84 -10.47
CA THR A 188 11.78 4.96 -10.64
C THR A 188 11.07 6.25 -11.01
N PRO A 189 11.48 7.43 -10.50
CA PRO A 189 10.80 8.68 -10.83
C PRO A 189 10.97 9.05 -12.31
N ILE A 190 9.86 9.27 -13.02
CA ILE A 190 9.90 9.89 -14.35
C ILE A 190 9.98 11.42 -14.22
N VAL A 191 9.20 11.98 -13.31
CA VAL A 191 9.35 13.38 -12.88
C VAL A 191 10.27 13.41 -11.67
N PRO A 192 11.34 14.24 -11.63
CA PRO A 192 12.26 14.27 -10.51
C PRO A 192 11.57 14.54 -9.17
N ILE A 193 12.00 13.83 -8.14
CA ILE A 193 11.53 13.99 -6.76
C ILE A 193 12.73 14.42 -5.90
N ARG A 194 12.52 15.41 -5.03
CA ARG A 194 13.56 15.97 -4.15
C ARG A 194 13.20 15.78 -2.70
N GLU A 195 14.22 15.53 -1.88
CA GLU A 195 14.12 15.50 -0.43
C GLU A 195 14.16 16.91 0.16
N VAL A 196 13.04 17.40 0.68
CA VAL A 196 12.91 18.70 1.35
C VAL A 196 12.82 18.53 2.87
N PRO A 197 13.19 19.52 3.69
CA PRO A 197 13.00 19.44 5.13
C PRO A 197 11.56 19.08 5.50
N ALA A 198 11.41 18.14 6.45
CA ALA A 198 10.10 17.76 6.94
C ALA A 198 9.39 18.95 7.63
N PRO A 199 8.05 19.06 7.52
CA PRO A 199 7.32 20.04 8.31
C PRO A 199 7.44 19.73 9.80
N PRO A 200 7.18 20.71 10.68
CA PRO A 200 7.10 20.44 12.11
C PRO A 200 6.05 19.36 12.41
N ALA A 201 6.34 18.48 13.35
CA ALA A 201 5.37 17.54 13.92
C ALA A 201 5.27 17.72 15.43
N LEU A 202 4.16 17.22 15.99
CA LEU A 202 3.94 17.19 17.43
C LEU A 202 4.87 16.19 18.13
N SER A 203 5.24 15.10 17.44
CA SER A 203 6.19 14.10 17.92
C SER A 203 7.63 14.43 17.52
N LYS A 204 8.59 14.08 18.38
CA LYS A 204 10.03 14.21 18.11
C LYS A 204 10.59 13.07 17.22
N ALA A 205 9.77 12.09 16.87
CA ALA A 205 10.18 10.93 16.07
C ALA A 205 10.22 11.19 14.55
N THR A 206 10.14 12.45 14.10
CA THR A 206 10.12 12.78 12.66
C THR A 206 11.37 12.35 11.91
N THR A 207 11.20 11.97 10.64
CA THR A 207 12.31 11.92 9.68
C THR A 207 12.72 13.34 9.26
N PRO A 208 14.02 13.60 8.98
CA PRO A 208 14.48 14.97 8.70
C PRO A 208 13.98 15.54 7.37
N ARG A 209 13.66 14.67 6.40
CA ARG A 209 13.29 15.07 5.04
C ARG A 209 12.11 14.27 4.51
N GLN A 210 11.40 14.87 3.57
CA GLN A 210 10.24 14.31 2.89
C GLN A 210 10.40 14.45 1.37
N PRO A 211 9.95 13.45 0.60
CA PRO A 211 9.85 13.53 -0.85
C PRO A 211 8.92 14.66 -1.28
N ARG A 212 9.28 15.40 -2.32
CA ARG A 212 8.41 16.32 -3.05
C ARG A 212 8.73 16.30 -4.54
N PRO A 213 7.73 16.16 -5.42
CA PRO A 213 7.97 16.27 -6.85
C PRO A 213 8.43 17.69 -7.19
N VAL A 214 9.32 17.83 -8.17
CA VAL A 214 9.60 19.15 -8.74
C VAL A 214 8.34 19.63 -9.46
N ARG A 215 8.02 20.93 -9.34
CA ARG A 215 6.88 21.52 -10.08
C ARG A 215 7.02 21.18 -11.56
N THR A 216 6.01 20.50 -12.09
CA THR A 216 5.77 20.30 -13.52
C THR A 216 5.18 21.56 -14.13
#